data_AF-A0A4V5MMV8-F1
#
_entry.id   AF-A0A4V5MMV8-F1
#
_cell.length_a   1.000
_cell.length_b   1.000
_cell.length_c   1.000
_cell.angle_alpha   90.00
_cell.angle_beta   90.00
_cell.angle_gamma   90.00
#
_symmetry.space_group_name_H-M   'P 1'
#
loop_
_entity.id
_entity.type
_entity.pdbx_description
1 polymer ?
#
loop_
_entity_poly.entity_id
_entity_poly.type
_entity_poly.pdbx_seq_one_letter_code
_entity_poly.pdbx_strand_id
1 'polypeptide(L)'
;MGNLRTKDLSKIGYRNDQLRSLVINIVSKHFKHHSKQQLFEMLQQIMADPASFLADEVTGKIAEKIIGESGNPSFQTHALRDEPVFCKTYGGKWIEPSAKKQMELATLLPISVQGALMADAHMGFGLPIGGVLATDNAVIPYAVGMDIGCRMSLSIIDESDSYIQRFAYQIKQALKNYTHFGMEGGLDIRQEHEVLDSPVFNEIPFLKPLRGKAVRQLGTSGKGNHFVEFGELELLAGNALGLPAKKYTALLAHS
;
A
#
# COMPACT_ATOMS: atom_id res chain seq x y z
N MET A 1 -28.97 -24.45 19.53
CA MET A 1 -27.56 -24.43 19.06
C MET A 1 -26.74 -23.60 20.03
N GLY A 2 -25.65 -24.16 20.57
CA GLY A 2 -24.89 -23.53 21.64
C GLY A 2 -24.06 -22.35 21.14
N ASN A 3 -24.61 -21.14 21.16
CA ASN A 3 -23.85 -19.93 20.85
C ASN A 3 -22.78 -19.70 21.93
N LEU A 4 -21.55 -20.09 21.62
CA LEU A 4 -20.36 -19.83 22.43
C LEU A 4 -20.04 -18.34 22.36
N ARG A 5 -20.11 -17.62 23.50
CA ARG A 5 -19.82 -16.17 23.53
C ARG A 5 -18.40 -15.91 24.02
N THR A 6 -17.85 -14.74 23.71
CA THR A 6 -16.53 -14.30 24.20
C THR A 6 -16.42 -14.35 25.73
N LYS A 7 -17.52 -14.05 26.46
CA LYS A 7 -17.59 -14.15 27.92
C LYS A 7 -17.53 -15.59 28.44
N ASP A 8 -17.99 -16.55 27.65
CA ASP A 8 -17.95 -17.98 27.97
C ASP A 8 -16.50 -18.49 27.87
N LEU A 9 -15.77 -18.08 26.85
CA LEU A 9 -14.35 -18.40 26.64
C LEU A 9 -13.43 -17.86 27.75
N SER A 10 -13.71 -16.65 28.26
CA SER A 10 -12.93 -16.08 29.36
C SER A 10 -12.96 -16.95 30.64
N LYS A 11 -14.05 -17.70 30.87
CA LYS A 11 -14.21 -18.57 32.04
C LYS A 11 -13.33 -19.82 31.97
N ILE A 12 -12.95 -20.24 30.77
CA ILE A 12 -12.16 -21.46 30.52
C ILE A 12 -10.71 -21.15 30.10
N GLY A 13 -10.20 -19.95 30.44
CA GLY A 13 -8.78 -19.61 30.29
C GLY A 13 -8.40 -18.85 29.01
N TYR A 14 -9.32 -18.71 28.05
CA TYR A 14 -9.07 -18.02 26.79
C TYR A 14 -9.22 -16.49 26.96
N ARG A 15 -8.14 -15.78 27.25
CA ARG A 15 -8.15 -14.33 27.56
C ARG A 15 -7.71 -13.41 26.41
N ASN A 16 -7.02 -13.92 25.39
CA ASN A 16 -6.52 -13.15 24.25
C ASN A 16 -7.63 -12.91 23.18
N ASP A 17 -7.80 -11.67 22.71
CA ASP A 17 -8.83 -11.30 21.73
C ASP A 17 -8.72 -12.04 20.39
N GLN A 18 -7.51 -12.17 19.85
CA GLN A 18 -7.28 -12.90 18.59
C GLN A 18 -7.62 -14.38 18.74
N LEU A 19 -7.19 -14.99 19.86
CA LEU A 19 -7.47 -16.39 20.15
C LEU A 19 -8.97 -16.64 20.34
N ARG A 20 -9.69 -15.74 21.03
CA ARG A 20 -11.15 -15.87 21.21
C ARG A 20 -11.90 -15.79 19.88
N SER A 21 -11.53 -14.83 19.02
CA SER A 21 -12.11 -14.72 17.67
C SER A 21 -11.84 -15.96 16.82
N LEU A 22 -10.60 -16.50 16.88
CA LEU A 22 -10.23 -17.73 16.19
C LEU A 22 -11.10 -18.92 16.64
N VAL A 23 -11.23 -19.12 17.95
CA VAL A 23 -12.05 -20.21 18.52
C VAL A 23 -13.52 -20.09 18.10
N ILE A 24 -14.12 -18.89 18.19
CA ILE A 24 -15.52 -18.67 17.79
C ILE A 24 -15.73 -18.99 16.30
N ASN A 25 -14.80 -18.58 15.43
CA ASN A 25 -14.86 -18.86 14.01
C ASN A 25 -14.73 -20.36 13.71
N ILE A 26 -13.81 -21.07 14.36
CA ILE A 26 -13.63 -22.52 14.16
C ILE A 26 -14.84 -23.29 14.66
N VAL A 27 -15.32 -22.99 15.87
CA VAL A 27 -16.48 -23.65 16.48
C VAL A 27 -17.74 -23.46 15.64
N SER A 28 -18.02 -22.24 15.18
CA SER A 28 -19.19 -21.94 14.35
C SER A 28 -19.16 -22.62 12.99
N LYS A 29 -17.96 -22.85 12.43
CA LYS A 29 -17.78 -23.49 11.12
C LYS A 29 -17.80 -25.02 11.18
N HIS A 30 -17.12 -25.61 12.16
CA HIS A 30 -16.83 -27.05 12.18
C HIS A 30 -17.62 -27.84 13.24
N PHE A 31 -18.12 -27.19 14.30
CA PHE A 31 -18.73 -27.88 15.45
C PHE A 31 -20.21 -27.49 15.67
N LYS A 32 -20.97 -27.28 14.59
CA LYS A 32 -22.37 -26.79 14.61
C LYS A 32 -23.35 -27.65 15.41
N HIS A 33 -23.08 -28.96 15.51
CA HIS A 33 -23.95 -29.94 16.18
C HIS A 33 -23.55 -30.25 17.62
N HIS A 34 -22.49 -29.62 18.14
CA HIS A 34 -22.02 -29.87 19.49
C HIS A 34 -22.82 -29.05 20.51
N SER A 35 -23.05 -29.65 21.68
CA SER A 35 -23.62 -28.95 22.83
C SER A 35 -22.60 -27.96 23.40
N LYS A 36 -23.09 -26.95 24.11
CA LYS A 36 -22.20 -25.99 24.78
C LYS A 36 -21.25 -26.67 25.76
N GLN A 37 -21.70 -27.73 26.43
CA GLN A 37 -20.89 -28.49 27.38
C GLN A 37 -19.76 -29.25 26.68
N GLN A 38 -20.07 -29.95 25.56
CA GLN A 38 -19.08 -30.66 24.76
C GLN A 38 -17.99 -29.72 24.22
N LEU A 39 -18.39 -28.52 23.76
CA LEU A 39 -17.44 -27.50 23.31
C LEU A 39 -16.54 -27.01 24.44
N PHE A 40 -17.08 -26.84 25.65
CA PHE A 40 -16.30 -26.40 26.80
C PHE A 40 -15.27 -27.47 27.20
N GLU A 41 -15.67 -28.73 27.28
CA GLU A 41 -14.79 -29.85 27.62
C GLU A 41 -13.64 -29.96 26.62
N MET A 42 -13.94 -29.91 25.32
CA MET A 42 -12.92 -29.93 24.25
C MET A 42 -11.95 -28.74 24.37
N LEU A 43 -12.46 -27.53 24.54
CA LEU A 43 -11.61 -26.34 24.65
C LEU A 43 -10.76 -26.36 25.94
N GLN A 44 -11.29 -26.87 27.04
CA GLN A 44 -10.51 -27.06 28.25
C GLN A 44 -9.41 -28.11 28.08
N GLN A 45 -9.64 -29.18 27.32
CA GLN A 45 -8.62 -30.17 26.98
C GLN A 45 -7.52 -29.57 26.10
N ILE A 46 -7.89 -28.82 25.05
CA ILE A 46 -6.91 -28.09 24.21
C ILE A 46 -6.11 -27.10 25.05
N MET A 47 -6.74 -26.47 26.05
CA MET A 47 -6.05 -25.53 26.93
C MET A 47 -5.11 -26.20 27.92
N ALA A 48 -5.44 -27.41 28.37
CA ALA A 48 -4.65 -28.19 29.32
C ALA A 48 -3.45 -28.88 28.67
N ASP A 49 -3.61 -29.40 27.46
CA ASP A 49 -2.56 -30.07 26.69
C ASP A 49 -2.68 -29.72 25.20
N PRO A 50 -2.25 -28.52 24.79
CA PRO A 50 -2.39 -28.10 23.40
C PRO A 50 -1.52 -28.93 22.44
N ALA A 51 -0.42 -29.51 22.92
CA ALA A 51 0.53 -30.24 22.07
C ALA A 51 -0.12 -31.48 21.42
N SER A 52 -1.03 -32.16 22.11
CA SER A 52 -1.73 -33.34 21.57
C SER A 52 -2.73 -33.01 20.46
N PHE A 53 -3.12 -31.74 20.30
CA PHE A 53 -4.06 -31.29 19.28
C PHE A 53 -3.38 -30.72 18.04
N LEU A 54 -2.04 -30.56 18.03
CA LEU A 54 -1.30 -29.97 16.90
C LEU A 54 -1.48 -30.73 15.58
N ALA A 55 -1.67 -32.05 15.64
CA ALA A 55 -1.85 -32.88 14.45
C ALA A 55 -3.28 -32.81 13.86
N ASP A 56 -4.24 -32.20 14.57
CA ASP A 56 -5.62 -32.09 14.12
C ASP A 56 -5.83 -30.88 13.20
N GLU A 57 -6.41 -31.09 12.02
CA GLU A 57 -6.54 -30.04 11.00
C GLU A 57 -7.42 -28.84 11.43
N VAL A 58 -8.30 -29.05 12.40
CA VAL A 58 -9.30 -28.06 12.82
C VAL A 58 -8.89 -27.40 14.14
N THR A 59 -8.64 -28.21 15.17
CA THR A 59 -8.29 -27.78 16.53
C THR A 59 -6.80 -27.48 16.68
N GLY A 60 -5.94 -27.97 15.78
CA GLY A 60 -4.51 -27.67 15.76
C GLY A 60 -4.22 -26.18 15.66
N LYS A 61 -5.01 -25.41 14.90
CA LYS A 61 -4.87 -23.94 14.81
C LYS A 61 -5.12 -23.23 16.15
N ILE A 62 -6.02 -23.78 16.97
CA ILE A 62 -6.31 -23.26 18.32
C ILE A 62 -5.13 -23.59 19.23
N ALA A 63 -4.60 -24.83 19.15
CA ALA A 63 -3.44 -25.28 19.90
C ALA A 63 -2.15 -24.50 19.54
N GLU A 64 -1.86 -24.30 18.25
CA GLU A 64 -0.73 -23.49 17.76
C GLU A 64 -0.75 -22.09 18.35
N LYS A 65 -1.92 -21.44 18.33
CA LYS A 65 -2.09 -20.08 18.85
C LYS A 65 -1.98 -20.02 20.38
N ILE A 66 -2.33 -21.10 21.09
CA ILE A 66 -2.18 -21.25 22.54
C ILE A 66 -0.72 -21.45 22.94
N ILE A 67 -0.01 -22.35 22.25
CA ILE A 67 1.41 -22.63 22.48
C ILE A 67 2.22 -21.37 22.18
N GLY A 68 1.67 -20.50 21.32
CA GLY A 68 2.37 -19.39 20.73
C GLY A 68 3.19 -19.93 19.56
N GLU A 69 3.26 -19.16 18.48
CA GLU A 69 4.27 -19.42 17.46
C GLU A 69 5.62 -19.44 18.18
N SER A 70 6.22 -20.62 18.34
CA SER A 70 7.60 -20.77 18.83
C SER A 70 8.62 -20.32 17.77
N GLY A 71 8.18 -19.54 16.79
CA GLY A 71 9.02 -18.61 16.07
C GLY A 71 8.69 -17.22 16.58
N ASN A 72 9.55 -16.64 17.41
CA ASN A 72 9.85 -15.23 17.13
C ASN A 72 10.10 -15.19 15.62
N PRO A 73 9.48 -14.27 14.84
CA PRO A 73 9.87 -14.13 13.44
C PRO A 73 11.39 -14.10 13.43
N SER A 74 12.01 -15.00 12.67
CA SER A 74 13.47 -15.07 12.60
C SER A 74 13.94 -13.79 11.93
N PHE A 75 14.04 -12.72 12.70
CA PHE A 75 14.54 -11.46 12.20
C PHE A 75 16.04 -11.59 12.23
N GLN A 76 16.62 -11.68 11.04
CA GLN A 76 18.04 -11.56 10.88
C GLN A 76 18.37 -10.07 11.05
N THR A 77 19.17 -9.76 12.06
CA THR A 77 19.75 -8.43 12.18
C THR A 77 20.99 -8.35 11.31
N HIS A 78 21.11 -7.24 10.59
CA HIS A 78 22.31 -6.95 9.82
C HIS A 78 22.95 -5.70 10.41
N ALA A 79 24.26 -5.75 10.64
CA ALA A 79 25.02 -4.56 10.97
C ALA A 79 25.06 -3.62 9.75
N LEU A 80 25.08 -2.32 10.03
CA LEU A 80 25.40 -1.33 9.02
C LEU A 80 26.88 -1.46 8.62
N ARG A 81 27.20 -1.03 7.41
CA ARG A 81 28.58 -0.82 6.99
C ARG A 81 29.21 0.31 7.81
N ASP A 82 30.53 0.26 7.98
CA ASP A 82 31.28 1.34 8.60
C ASP A 82 31.33 2.58 7.70
N GLU A 83 31.44 2.36 6.38
CA GLU A 83 31.54 3.41 5.37
C GLU A 83 30.33 3.40 4.42
N PRO A 84 29.79 4.58 4.06
CA PRO A 84 28.66 4.68 3.14
C PRO A 84 29.09 4.36 1.71
N VAL A 85 28.18 3.77 0.92
CA VAL A 85 28.40 3.71 -0.53
C VAL A 85 28.37 5.10 -1.13
N PHE A 86 28.99 5.24 -2.31
CA PHE A 86 28.97 6.49 -3.06
C PHE A 86 27.55 7.01 -3.26
N CYS A 87 27.31 8.27 -2.89
CA CYS A 87 26.04 8.96 -3.08
C CYS A 87 26.26 10.31 -3.77
N LYS A 88 25.67 10.49 -4.95
CA LYS A 88 25.76 11.79 -5.66
C LYS A 88 24.61 12.71 -5.26
N THR A 89 24.94 13.87 -4.72
CA THR A 89 23.95 14.88 -4.33
C THR A 89 23.87 16.00 -5.35
N TYR A 90 22.67 16.27 -5.85
CA TYR A 90 22.35 17.38 -6.75
C TYR A 90 21.69 18.50 -5.97
N GLY A 91 22.10 19.76 -6.17
CA GLY A 91 21.45 20.90 -5.51
C GLY A 91 21.60 20.93 -3.98
N GLY A 92 22.61 20.26 -3.41
CA GLY A 92 22.73 19.99 -1.97
C GLY A 92 22.68 21.20 -1.03
N LYS A 93 22.91 22.42 -1.53
CA LYS A 93 22.72 23.66 -0.75
C LYS A 93 21.26 23.84 -0.27
N TRP A 94 20.29 23.35 -1.03
CA TRP A 94 18.85 23.56 -0.80
C TRP A 94 18.15 22.38 -0.11
N ILE A 95 18.89 21.29 0.13
CA ILE A 95 18.36 20.09 0.75
C ILE A 95 18.52 20.18 2.27
N GLU A 96 17.43 19.92 2.98
CA GLU A 96 17.40 19.94 4.44
C GLU A 96 18.30 18.84 5.08
N PRO A 97 18.87 19.09 6.27
CA PRO A 97 19.77 18.14 6.92
C PRO A 97 19.14 16.77 7.23
N SER A 98 17.84 16.75 7.53
CA SER A 98 17.07 15.53 7.80
C SER A 98 17.06 14.58 6.61
N ALA A 99 16.78 15.10 5.41
CA ALA A 99 16.76 14.31 4.17
C ALA A 99 18.16 13.75 3.85
N LYS A 100 19.21 14.55 4.03
CA LYS A 100 20.60 14.10 3.87
C LYS A 100 20.92 12.95 4.83
N LYS A 101 20.55 13.10 6.11
CA LYS A 101 20.77 12.08 7.13
C LYS A 101 20.03 10.78 6.84
N GLN A 102 18.80 10.86 6.31
CA GLN A 102 18.06 9.66 5.87
C GLN A 102 18.81 8.94 4.73
N MET A 103 19.33 9.70 3.76
CA MET A 103 20.11 9.13 2.65
C MET A 103 21.44 8.52 3.14
N GLU A 104 22.17 9.21 4.02
CA GLU A 104 23.41 8.73 4.64
C GLU A 104 23.20 7.38 5.32
N LEU A 105 22.16 7.27 6.17
CA LEU A 105 21.80 6.01 6.82
C LEU A 105 21.49 4.89 5.81
N ALA A 106 20.74 5.20 4.76
CA ALA A 106 20.41 4.21 3.73
C ALA A 106 21.64 3.74 2.95
N THR A 107 22.64 4.59 2.73
CA THR A 107 23.89 4.22 2.07
C THR A 107 24.79 3.30 2.91
N LEU A 108 24.52 3.18 4.21
CA LEU A 108 25.22 2.26 5.12
C LEU A 108 24.57 0.88 5.17
N LEU A 109 23.40 0.65 4.55
CA LEU A 109 22.79 -0.67 4.52
C LEU A 109 23.70 -1.65 3.74
N PRO A 110 23.86 -2.91 4.21
CA PRO A 110 24.75 -3.88 3.58
C PRO A 110 24.32 -4.30 2.17
N ILE A 111 23.07 -4.03 1.79
CA ILE A 111 22.50 -4.27 0.47
C ILE A 111 22.66 -3.08 -0.49
N SER A 112 23.07 -1.90 -0.01
CA SER A 112 23.17 -0.71 -0.86
C SER A 112 24.34 -0.83 -1.83
N VAL A 113 24.19 -0.37 -3.06
CA VAL A 113 25.23 -0.38 -4.09
C VAL A 113 25.68 1.05 -4.40
N GLN A 114 24.72 1.96 -4.58
CA GLN A 114 24.97 3.35 -4.90
C GLN A 114 23.75 4.21 -4.54
N GLY A 115 23.98 5.47 -4.18
CA GLY A 115 22.95 6.46 -3.93
C GLY A 115 22.97 7.64 -4.92
N ALA A 116 21.82 8.30 -5.06
CA ALA A 116 21.75 9.67 -5.53
C ALA A 116 20.65 10.42 -4.78
N LEU A 117 20.87 11.71 -4.51
CA LEU A 117 19.92 12.59 -3.84
C LEU A 117 19.62 13.78 -4.75
N MET A 118 18.35 13.90 -5.14
CA MET A 118 17.89 14.92 -6.09
C MET A 118 17.72 16.29 -5.42
N ALA A 119 17.66 17.34 -6.23
CA ALA A 119 17.65 18.72 -5.75
C ALA A 119 16.38 19.13 -5.01
N ASP A 120 15.29 18.40 -5.20
CA ASP A 120 13.99 18.53 -4.55
C ASP A 120 13.86 17.65 -3.30
N ALA A 121 14.95 17.02 -2.86
CA ALA A 121 14.89 16.06 -1.78
C ALA A 121 14.48 16.68 -0.44
N HIS A 122 13.61 15.96 0.26
CA HIS A 122 13.08 16.32 1.57
C HIS A 122 12.73 15.06 2.37
N MET A 123 12.45 15.23 3.65
CA MET A 123 12.21 14.15 4.60
C MET A 123 11.08 13.25 4.12
N GLY A 124 11.38 11.96 4.01
CA GLY A 124 10.42 10.93 3.66
C GLY A 124 10.26 9.89 4.77
N PHE A 125 9.71 8.73 4.43
CA PHE A 125 9.56 7.59 5.32
C PHE A 125 10.49 6.47 4.89
N GLY A 126 11.52 6.17 5.68
CA GLY A 126 12.57 5.22 5.32
C GLY A 126 13.67 5.87 4.47
N LEU A 127 13.38 6.18 3.20
CA LEU A 127 14.22 7.03 2.35
C LEU A 127 13.65 8.46 2.26
N PRO A 128 14.50 9.47 1.97
CA PRO A 128 14.01 10.79 1.62
C PRO A 128 13.26 10.74 0.27
N ILE A 129 12.23 11.58 0.13
CA ILE A 129 11.65 11.85 -1.18
C ILE A 129 12.74 12.50 -2.04
N GLY A 130 12.80 12.15 -3.33
CA GLY A 130 13.92 12.54 -4.21
C GLY A 130 15.21 11.74 -3.98
N GLY A 131 15.18 10.68 -3.17
CA GLY A 131 16.27 9.73 -3.03
C GLY A 131 16.20 8.60 -4.05
N VAL A 132 17.36 8.20 -4.58
CA VAL A 132 17.54 7.00 -5.41
C VAL A 132 18.56 6.11 -4.72
N LEU A 133 18.18 4.88 -4.42
CA LEU A 133 19.08 3.88 -3.82
C LEU A 133 19.08 2.62 -4.68
N ALA A 134 20.23 2.31 -5.28
CA ALA A 134 20.45 1.04 -5.93
C ALA A 134 20.78 -0.01 -4.85
N THR A 135 20.13 -1.16 -4.91
CA THR A 135 20.32 -2.28 -3.98
C THR A 135 20.72 -3.54 -4.73
N ASP A 136 21.53 -4.39 -4.09
CA ASP A 136 21.88 -5.70 -4.61
C ASP A 136 20.90 -6.76 -4.08
N ASN A 137 20.23 -7.44 -5.01
CA ASN A 137 19.31 -8.55 -4.74
C ASN A 137 18.32 -8.33 -3.59
N ALA A 138 17.84 -7.09 -3.41
CA ALA A 138 16.96 -6.72 -2.32
C ALA A 138 15.97 -5.63 -2.74
N VAL A 139 14.74 -5.72 -2.23
CA VAL A 139 13.73 -4.68 -2.35
C VAL A 139 13.45 -4.12 -0.96
N ILE A 140 13.41 -2.80 -0.85
CA ILE A 140 13.05 -2.10 0.38
C ILE A 140 11.67 -1.45 0.14
N PRO A 141 10.55 -2.04 0.59
CA PRO A 141 9.22 -1.52 0.27
C PRO A 141 9.02 -0.05 0.66
N TYR A 142 9.52 0.33 1.85
CA TYR A 142 9.43 1.72 2.31
C TYR A 142 10.31 2.70 1.53
N ALA A 143 11.31 2.22 0.78
CA ALA A 143 12.10 3.04 -0.13
C ALA A 143 11.36 3.38 -1.44
N VAL A 144 10.35 2.58 -1.82
CA VAL A 144 9.51 2.84 -3.00
C VAL A 144 8.49 3.94 -2.70
N GLY A 145 7.98 3.96 -1.47
CA GLY A 145 6.95 4.89 -1.02
C GLY A 145 5.62 4.21 -0.74
N MET A 146 4.75 4.92 -0.02
CA MET A 146 3.43 4.41 0.36
C MET A 146 2.40 4.52 -0.78
N ASP A 147 2.58 5.49 -1.67
CA ASP A 147 1.74 5.70 -2.85
C ASP A 147 2.43 5.11 -4.09
N ILE A 148 2.35 3.78 -4.19
CA ILE A 148 3.09 3.01 -5.20
C ILE A 148 2.54 3.34 -6.58
N GLY A 149 3.39 3.91 -7.43
CA GLY A 149 3.05 4.26 -8.80
C GLY A 149 2.47 5.67 -8.97
N CYS A 150 2.47 6.49 -7.91
CA CYS A 150 2.19 7.92 -7.98
C CYS A 150 3.06 8.56 -9.08
N ARG A 151 2.44 9.22 -10.06
CA ARG A 151 3.13 9.76 -11.23
C ARG A 151 2.35 10.87 -11.89
N MET A 152 3.05 11.62 -12.74
CA MET A 152 2.42 12.57 -13.64
C MET A 152 2.15 11.93 -15.00
N SER A 153 1.01 12.27 -15.60
CA SER A 153 0.64 11.96 -16.97
C SER A 153 0.22 13.24 -17.68
N LEU A 154 0.82 13.50 -18.85
CA LEU A 154 0.54 14.67 -19.67
C LEU A 154 -0.14 14.23 -20.96
N SER A 155 -1.39 14.64 -21.16
CA SER A 155 -2.12 14.49 -22.42
C SER A 155 -2.03 15.78 -23.23
N ILE A 156 -1.56 15.69 -24.47
CA ILE A 156 -1.46 16.82 -25.39
C ILE A 156 -2.70 16.82 -26.29
N ILE A 157 -3.39 17.95 -26.34
CA ILE A 157 -4.59 18.16 -27.14
C ILE A 157 -4.23 19.15 -28.25
N ASP A 158 -4.52 18.79 -29.50
CA ASP A 158 -4.20 19.61 -30.68
C ASP A 158 -5.15 20.80 -30.85
N GLU A 159 -5.13 21.69 -29.87
CA GLU A 159 -5.97 22.88 -29.74
C GLU A 159 -5.12 24.07 -29.28
N SER A 160 -5.54 25.29 -29.59
CA SER A 160 -4.78 26.50 -29.26
C SER A 160 -4.91 26.91 -27.78
N ASP A 161 -4.11 27.91 -27.37
CA ASP A 161 -4.15 28.50 -26.03
C ASP A 161 -5.51 29.14 -25.67
N SER A 162 -6.27 29.56 -26.68
CA SER A 162 -7.62 30.10 -26.49
C SER A 162 -8.67 29.05 -26.07
N TYR A 163 -8.38 27.74 -26.23
CA TYR A 163 -9.33 26.66 -25.96
C TYR A 163 -9.83 26.68 -24.51
N ILE A 164 -8.92 26.85 -23.55
CA ILE A 164 -9.26 26.86 -22.12
C ILE A 164 -10.22 28.02 -21.81
N GLN A 165 -9.98 29.20 -22.37
CA GLN A 165 -10.83 30.37 -22.16
C GLN A 165 -12.21 30.15 -22.80
N ARG A 166 -12.24 29.59 -24.00
CA ARG A 166 -13.48 29.32 -24.76
C ARG A 166 -14.36 28.26 -24.09
N PHE A 167 -13.76 27.23 -23.50
CA PHE A 167 -14.45 26.06 -22.94
C PHE A 167 -14.29 25.93 -21.42
N ALA A 168 -14.03 27.03 -20.72
CA ALA A 168 -13.76 27.04 -19.27
C ALA A 168 -14.85 26.34 -18.45
N TYR A 169 -16.13 26.56 -18.82
CA TYR A 169 -17.25 25.90 -18.14
C TYR A 169 -17.26 24.39 -18.38
N GLN A 170 -17.07 23.94 -19.61
CA GLN A 170 -17.05 22.53 -20.00
C GLN A 170 -15.88 21.80 -19.35
N ILE A 171 -14.69 22.41 -19.33
CA ILE A 171 -13.51 21.88 -18.63
C ILE A 171 -13.80 21.71 -17.14
N LYS A 172 -14.40 22.73 -16.50
CA LYS A 172 -14.79 22.64 -15.09
C LYS A 172 -15.79 21.51 -14.84
N GLN A 173 -16.80 21.34 -15.71
CA GLN A 173 -17.73 20.23 -15.59
C GLN A 173 -17.05 18.88 -15.83
N ALA A 174 -16.12 18.79 -16.77
CA ALA A 174 -15.39 17.56 -17.05
C ALA A 174 -14.55 17.13 -15.84
N LEU A 175 -13.78 18.04 -15.23
CA LEU A 175 -13.02 17.75 -14.02
C LEU A 175 -13.93 17.33 -12.86
N LYS A 176 -15.10 17.97 -12.71
CA LYS A 176 -16.05 17.62 -11.66
C LYS A 176 -16.68 16.24 -11.87
N ASN A 177 -16.95 15.84 -13.10
CA ASN A 177 -17.75 14.66 -13.41
C ASN A 177 -16.90 13.41 -13.70
N TYR A 178 -15.63 13.57 -14.10
CA TYR A 178 -14.76 12.47 -14.52
C TYR A 178 -13.51 12.28 -13.66
N THR A 179 -13.37 13.05 -12.57
CA THR A 179 -12.49 12.70 -11.46
C THR A 179 -13.16 13.03 -10.13
N HIS A 180 -12.61 12.49 -9.05
CA HIS A 180 -13.05 12.76 -7.69
C HIS A 180 -11.82 13.00 -6.80
N PHE A 181 -11.89 14.05 -5.97
CA PHE A 181 -10.84 14.40 -5.01
C PHE A 181 -11.32 14.10 -3.58
N GLY A 182 -10.45 13.51 -2.77
CA GLY A 182 -10.71 13.15 -1.37
C GLY A 182 -10.31 11.71 -1.03
N MET A 183 -10.42 11.37 0.26
CA MET A 183 -10.17 10.02 0.77
C MET A 183 -11.34 9.06 0.60
N GLU A 184 -12.54 9.63 0.55
CA GLU A 184 -13.81 8.92 0.56
C GLU A 184 -14.65 9.37 -0.63
N GLY A 185 -15.59 8.54 -1.04
CA GLY A 185 -16.36 8.72 -2.26
C GLY A 185 -15.70 8.06 -3.46
N GLY A 186 -16.17 8.46 -4.64
CA GLY A 186 -15.76 7.94 -5.92
C GLY A 186 -16.58 8.59 -7.03
N LEU A 187 -16.43 8.09 -8.24
CA LEU A 187 -17.26 8.49 -9.36
C LEU A 187 -18.64 7.81 -9.26
N ASP A 188 -19.68 8.52 -9.69
CA ASP A 188 -21.03 7.94 -9.85
C ASP A 188 -21.03 6.86 -10.96
N ILE A 189 -20.11 6.98 -11.92
CA ILE A 189 -19.93 6.05 -13.02
C ILE A 189 -18.87 5.04 -12.63
N ARG A 190 -19.26 3.75 -12.65
CA ARG A 190 -18.34 2.64 -12.44
C ARG A 190 -17.29 2.62 -13.56
N GLN A 191 -16.02 2.64 -13.15
CA GLN A 191 -14.91 2.49 -14.07
C GLN A 191 -14.61 1.00 -14.31
N GLU A 192 -14.26 0.68 -15.56
CA GLU A 192 -13.84 -0.66 -15.98
C GLU A 192 -12.37 -0.60 -16.39
N HIS A 193 -11.58 -1.55 -15.89
CA HIS A 193 -10.17 -1.70 -16.24
C HIS A 193 -9.73 -3.14 -15.95
N GLU A 194 -8.93 -3.71 -16.84
CA GLU A 194 -8.40 -5.09 -16.73
C GLU A 194 -7.72 -5.41 -15.39
N VAL A 195 -7.20 -4.40 -14.68
CA VAL A 195 -6.55 -4.59 -13.38
C VAL A 195 -7.53 -5.16 -12.35
N LEU A 196 -8.82 -4.82 -12.45
CA LEU A 196 -9.87 -5.30 -11.54
C LEU A 196 -10.20 -6.79 -11.74
N ASP A 197 -9.79 -7.37 -12.86
CA ASP A 197 -9.98 -8.78 -13.22
C ASP A 197 -8.72 -9.61 -12.98
N SER A 198 -7.64 -8.97 -12.52
CA SER A 198 -6.37 -9.64 -12.23
C SER A 198 -6.56 -10.78 -11.21
N PRO A 199 -6.08 -12.01 -11.52
CA PRO A 199 -6.19 -13.14 -10.60
C PRO A 199 -5.37 -12.94 -9.31
N VAL A 200 -4.39 -12.02 -9.35
CA VAL A 200 -3.52 -11.66 -8.23
C VAL A 200 -4.30 -11.23 -6.98
N PHE A 201 -5.48 -10.62 -7.15
CA PHE A 201 -6.36 -10.29 -6.02
C PHE A 201 -6.80 -11.53 -5.23
N ASN A 202 -6.93 -12.69 -5.87
CA ASN A 202 -7.30 -13.94 -5.21
C ASN A 202 -6.07 -14.77 -4.79
N GLU A 203 -4.98 -14.68 -5.55
CA GLU A 203 -3.73 -15.42 -5.28
C GLU A 203 -2.99 -14.89 -4.06
N ILE A 204 -3.01 -13.56 -3.83
CA ILE A 204 -2.35 -12.93 -2.69
C ILE A 204 -3.41 -12.57 -1.63
N PRO A 205 -3.45 -13.28 -0.47
CA PRO A 205 -4.49 -13.09 0.54
C PRO A 205 -4.61 -11.65 1.06
N PHE A 206 -3.50 -10.93 1.13
CA PHE A 206 -3.45 -9.52 1.52
C PHE A 206 -4.21 -8.59 0.54
N LEU A 207 -4.19 -8.90 -0.76
CA LEU A 207 -4.81 -8.06 -1.78
C LEU A 207 -6.32 -8.31 -1.92
N LYS A 208 -6.79 -9.52 -1.61
CA LYS A 208 -8.22 -9.89 -1.71
C LYS A 208 -9.20 -8.87 -1.09
N PRO A 209 -9.01 -8.40 0.16
CA PRO A 209 -9.91 -7.40 0.74
C PRO A 209 -9.77 -6.01 0.08
N LEU A 210 -8.65 -5.72 -0.59
CA LEU A 210 -8.39 -4.44 -1.23
C LEU A 210 -9.08 -4.29 -2.60
N ARG A 211 -9.50 -5.38 -3.24
CA ARG A 211 -10.20 -5.32 -4.54
C ARG A 211 -11.43 -4.43 -4.50
N GLY A 212 -12.25 -4.54 -3.45
CA GLY A 212 -13.44 -3.70 -3.30
C GLY A 212 -13.10 -2.21 -3.16
N LYS A 213 -11.96 -1.89 -2.53
CA LYS A 213 -11.45 -0.51 -2.46
C LYS A 213 -10.97 -0.03 -3.83
N ALA A 214 -10.23 -0.87 -4.57
CA ALA A 214 -9.77 -0.56 -5.92
C ALA A 214 -10.94 -0.25 -6.87
N VAL A 215 -12.01 -1.06 -6.85
CA VAL A 215 -13.22 -0.81 -7.66
C VAL A 215 -13.84 0.55 -7.38
N ARG A 216 -13.90 0.98 -6.11
CA ARG A 216 -14.52 2.26 -5.73
C ARG A 216 -13.65 3.47 -6.06
N GLN A 217 -12.33 3.32 -6.03
CA GLN A 217 -11.38 4.43 -6.18
C GLN A 217 -10.78 4.54 -7.58
N LEU A 218 -11.03 3.57 -8.46
CA LEU A 218 -10.58 3.62 -9.84
C LEU A 218 -11.18 4.86 -10.55
N GLY A 219 -10.32 5.63 -11.23
CA GLY A 219 -10.69 6.88 -11.91
C GLY A 219 -10.81 8.11 -11.00
N THR A 220 -10.45 8.00 -9.72
CA THR A 220 -10.38 9.13 -8.80
C THR A 220 -8.96 9.67 -8.70
N SER A 221 -8.79 10.95 -8.37
CA SER A 221 -7.48 11.58 -8.14
C SER A 221 -7.01 11.47 -6.70
N GLY A 222 -7.87 11.12 -5.74
CA GLY A 222 -7.44 10.98 -4.34
C GLY A 222 -7.16 12.34 -3.68
N LYS A 223 -6.13 12.40 -2.81
CA LYS A 223 -5.82 13.59 -1.98
C LYS A 223 -4.33 13.91 -1.96
N GLY A 224 -3.96 14.91 -1.17
CA GLY A 224 -2.55 15.22 -0.90
C GLY A 224 -2.01 16.14 -1.98
N ASN A 225 -0.93 15.73 -2.64
CA ASN A 225 -0.32 16.46 -3.75
C ASN A 225 -0.91 16.07 -5.12
N HIS A 226 -1.97 15.27 -5.15
CA HIS A 226 -2.64 14.85 -6.39
C HIS A 226 -3.50 15.98 -6.96
N PHE A 227 -3.44 16.16 -8.28
CA PHE A 227 -4.17 17.21 -9.00
C PHE A 227 -4.48 16.77 -10.44
N VAL A 228 -5.43 17.46 -11.07
CA VAL A 228 -5.69 17.36 -12.51
C VAL A 228 -5.97 18.76 -13.02
N GLU A 229 -5.13 19.24 -13.94
CA GLU A 229 -5.16 20.62 -14.40
C GLU A 229 -5.04 20.72 -15.92
N PHE A 230 -5.81 21.64 -16.50
CA PHE A 230 -5.62 22.05 -17.88
C PHE A 230 -4.66 23.24 -17.93
N GLY A 231 -3.75 23.22 -18.90
CA GLY A 231 -2.76 24.27 -19.08
C GLY A 231 -2.37 24.45 -20.54
N GLU A 232 -1.52 25.46 -20.76
CA GLU A 232 -0.86 25.67 -22.04
C GLU A 232 0.47 24.90 -22.06
N LEU A 233 0.72 24.21 -23.18
CA LEU A 233 2.02 23.60 -23.47
C LEU A 233 2.60 24.24 -24.72
N GLU A 234 3.76 24.86 -24.60
CA GLU A 234 4.52 25.35 -25.76
C GLU A 234 5.58 24.33 -26.17
N LEU A 235 5.50 23.83 -27.41
CA LEU A 235 6.54 22.98 -27.99
C LEU A 235 7.42 23.79 -28.94
N LEU A 236 8.74 23.68 -28.74
CA LEU A 236 9.73 24.32 -29.58
C LEU A 236 10.06 23.46 -30.82
N ALA A 237 10.69 24.08 -31.82
CA ALA A 237 11.18 23.39 -33.01
C ALA A 237 12.20 22.31 -32.64
N GLY A 238 12.10 21.15 -33.28
CA GLY A 238 12.98 20.00 -33.01
C GLY A 238 12.74 19.35 -31.64
N ASN A 239 11.55 19.52 -31.03
CA ASN A 239 11.21 18.84 -29.78
C ASN A 239 11.30 17.31 -29.92
N ALA A 240 11.60 16.65 -28.80
CA ALA A 240 11.80 15.20 -28.73
C ALA A 240 10.53 14.37 -29.05
N LEU A 241 9.35 15.00 -29.05
CA LEU A 241 8.08 14.34 -29.35
C LEU A 241 7.79 14.28 -30.86
N GLY A 242 8.56 15.00 -31.69
CA GLY A 242 8.34 15.07 -33.13
C GLY A 242 7.05 15.80 -33.54
N LEU A 243 6.45 16.55 -32.62
CA LEU A 243 5.22 17.31 -32.86
C LEU A 243 5.54 18.70 -33.46
N PRO A 244 4.60 19.32 -34.21
CA PRO A 244 4.75 20.69 -34.68
C PRO A 244 5.12 21.67 -33.56
N ALA A 245 5.98 22.64 -33.87
CA ALA A 245 6.33 23.70 -32.93
C ALA A 245 5.20 24.73 -32.86
N LYS A 246 4.40 24.66 -31.79
CA LYS A 246 3.29 25.59 -31.51
C LYS A 246 2.85 25.44 -30.06
N LYS A 247 1.88 26.27 -29.67
CA LYS A 247 1.13 26.13 -28.44
C LYS A 247 0.03 25.08 -28.59
N TYR A 248 -0.13 24.29 -27.54
CA TYR A 248 -1.13 23.25 -27.37
C TYR A 248 -1.91 23.49 -26.08
N THR A 249 -3.12 22.97 -26.02
CA THR A 249 -3.78 22.69 -24.74
C THR A 249 -3.26 21.37 -24.20
N ALA A 250 -3.01 21.30 -22.90
CA ALA A 250 -2.59 20.08 -22.25
C ALA A 250 -3.42 19.80 -20.99
N LEU A 251 -3.57 18.52 -20.66
CA LEU A 251 -4.11 18.04 -19.40
C LEU A 251 -2.99 17.33 -18.64
N LEU A 252 -2.61 17.88 -17.49
CA LEU A 252 -1.64 17.28 -16.58
C LEU A 252 -2.39 16.66 -15.40
N ALA A 253 -2.23 15.36 -15.20
CA ALA A 253 -2.78 14.62 -14.07
C ALA A 253 -1.64 14.08 -13.21
N HIS A 254 -1.77 14.21 -11.90
CA HIS A 254 -0.87 13.65 -10.90
C HIS A 254 -1.69 12.81 -9.92
N SER A 255 -1.46 11.49 -9.92
CA SER A 255 -2.13 10.54 -9.03
C SER A 255 -1.38 9.20 -8.95
#